data_AF-A0A9P6MDM3-F1
#
_entry.id   AF-A0A9P6MDM3-F1
#
_cell.length_a   1.000
_cell.length_b   1.000
_cell.length_c   1.000
_cell.angle_alpha   90.00
_cell.angle_beta   90.00
_cell.angle_gamma   90.00
#
_symmetry.space_group_name_H-M   'P 1'
#
loop_
_entity.id
_entity.type
_entity.pdbx_description
1 polymer ?
#
loop_
_entity_poly.entity_id
_entity_poly.type
_entity_poly.pdbx_seq_one_letter_code
_entity_poly.pdbx_strand_id
1 'polypeptide(L)'
;GEMMDLKNTINTMVDQLQEFATEVSRVSLEVGTEGKLGGQAVVKDVSGTWKELTDNVNTMASNLTTQVRSIAEVTTAVACGDLSKKIDVEAQGEISELKLTVNSMVEQLRTFAAEVTRVAREVGTEGRLGGQAHVKDVDGTWKELTDNVNTMAENLTAQVRDIANVSKAVARGDLSKKISVEVKGEMLDLKHTINTMVDQLQQFATEVSRVSLEVGTEGKLGGQAVVKDVSGTWKELTDNVNTMASNLTTQVRSIAEVTTAVACGDLSKKIDVEAQGEISELKLTVNSMVEQLRTFAAEVTRVAREVGTEGRLGGQALVKGVDGTWKELTDNVNTMAENLTAQVRDIANVSKAVARGDLSKKISVEVKGEMMDLKHTINIMVDQLQEFATEVTRVSLEVGTEGKLGGQAVVKD
;
A
#
# COMPACT_ATOMS: atom_id res chain seq x y z
N GLY A 1 -85.80 25.37 -91.67
CA GLY A 1 -85.45 26.18 -90.48
C GLY A 1 -85.07 25.24 -89.37
N GLU A 2 -86.05 24.77 -88.61
CA GLU A 2 -85.83 24.16 -87.29
C GLU A 2 -85.07 22.82 -87.26
N MET A 3 -85.25 21.94 -88.27
CA MET A 3 -84.59 20.62 -88.27
C MET A 3 -83.09 20.68 -88.58
N MET A 4 -82.66 21.73 -89.31
CA MET A 4 -81.24 21.97 -89.60
C MET A 4 -80.55 22.60 -88.40
N ASP A 5 -81.25 23.49 -87.69
CA ASP A 5 -80.78 24.06 -86.42
C ASP A 5 -80.64 22.97 -85.35
N LEU A 6 -81.62 22.07 -85.22
CA LEU A 6 -81.55 20.93 -84.30
C LEU A 6 -80.37 19.99 -84.63
N LYS A 7 -80.14 19.68 -85.91
CA LYS A 7 -78.99 18.87 -86.35
C LYS A 7 -77.67 19.52 -85.98
N ASN A 8 -77.55 20.84 -86.19
CA ASN A 8 -76.34 21.57 -85.83
C ASN A 8 -76.13 21.58 -84.32
N THR A 9 -77.18 21.82 -83.52
CA THR A 9 -77.10 21.76 -82.06
C THR A 9 -76.70 20.37 -81.54
N ILE A 10 -77.27 19.30 -82.10
CA ILE A 10 -76.92 17.92 -81.73
C ILE A 10 -75.48 17.60 -82.13
N ASN A 11 -75.05 17.97 -83.33
CA ASN A 11 -73.68 17.74 -83.78
C ASN A 11 -72.67 18.48 -82.89
N THR A 12 -72.93 19.74 -82.56
CA THR A 12 -72.09 20.50 -81.61
C THR A 12 -72.06 19.85 -80.23
N MET A 13 -73.19 19.33 -79.73
CA MET A 13 -73.24 18.61 -78.45
C MET A 13 -72.44 17.30 -78.50
N VAL A 14 -72.49 16.55 -79.60
CA VAL A 14 -71.71 15.32 -79.80
C VAL A 14 -70.22 15.62 -79.89
N ASP A 15 -69.82 16.68 -80.59
CA ASP A 15 -68.42 17.11 -80.69
C ASP A 15 -67.87 17.53 -79.31
N GLN A 16 -68.65 18.30 -78.53
CA GLN A 16 -68.31 18.68 -77.16
C GLN A 16 -68.24 17.47 -76.21
N LEU A 17 -69.14 16.50 -76.36
CA LEU A 17 -69.12 15.24 -75.62
C LEU A 17 -67.85 14.43 -75.91
N GLN A 18 -67.46 14.35 -77.19
CA GLN A 18 -66.26 13.64 -77.62
C GLN A 18 -64.99 14.33 -77.09
N GLU A 19 -64.94 15.66 -77.13
CA GLU A 19 -63.83 16.45 -76.58
C GLU A 19 -63.74 16.28 -75.05
N PHE A 20 -64.85 16.40 -74.33
CA PHE A 20 -64.92 16.17 -72.88
C PHE A 20 -64.49 14.75 -72.50
N ALA A 21 -65.01 13.72 -73.18
CA ALA A 21 -64.66 12.34 -72.90
C ALA A 21 -63.17 12.07 -73.12
N THR A 22 -62.59 12.68 -74.16
CA THR A 22 -61.15 12.57 -74.45
C THR A 22 -60.33 13.24 -73.34
N GLU A 23 -60.69 14.45 -72.93
CA GLU A 23 -59.96 15.19 -71.90
C GLU A 23 -60.08 14.58 -70.51
N VAL A 24 -61.28 14.13 -70.11
CA VAL A 24 -61.46 13.42 -68.84
C VAL A 24 -60.71 12.10 -68.84
N SER A 25 -60.71 11.35 -69.96
CA SER A 25 -59.93 10.12 -70.08
C SER A 25 -58.43 10.40 -69.96
N ARG A 26 -57.95 11.48 -70.60
CA ARG A 26 -56.55 11.91 -70.52
C ARG A 26 -56.15 12.29 -69.09
N VAL A 27 -56.91 13.15 -68.41
CA VAL A 27 -56.62 13.56 -67.03
C VAL A 27 -56.71 12.40 -66.06
N SER A 28 -57.69 11.51 -66.24
CA SER A 28 -57.82 10.31 -65.42
C SER A 28 -56.63 9.37 -65.61
N LEU A 29 -56.13 9.22 -66.84
CA LEU A 29 -54.94 8.43 -67.12
C LEU A 29 -53.68 9.08 -66.52
N GLU A 30 -53.47 10.37 -66.75
CA GLU A 30 -52.29 11.11 -66.29
C GLU A 30 -52.22 11.16 -64.75
N VAL A 31 -53.29 11.61 -64.09
CA VAL A 31 -53.32 11.84 -62.64
C VAL A 31 -53.61 10.55 -61.87
N GLY A 32 -54.54 9.73 -62.38
CA GLY A 32 -55.01 8.53 -61.68
C GLY A 32 -54.14 7.29 -61.90
N THR A 33 -53.52 7.13 -63.07
CA THR A 33 -52.81 5.89 -63.44
C THR A 33 -51.31 6.10 -63.61
N GLU A 34 -50.90 7.14 -64.35
CA GLU A 34 -49.49 7.39 -64.67
C GLU A 34 -48.75 8.16 -63.55
N GLY A 35 -49.47 8.74 -62.59
CA GLY A 35 -48.90 9.54 -61.51
C GLY A 35 -48.29 10.87 -61.97
N LYS A 36 -48.63 11.34 -63.19
CA LYS A 36 -48.26 12.66 -63.71
C LYS A 36 -49.18 13.72 -63.10
N LEU A 37 -48.82 14.18 -61.91
CA LEU A 37 -49.60 15.15 -61.15
C LEU A 37 -49.58 16.54 -61.82
N GLY A 38 -50.75 17.18 -61.95
CA GLY A 38 -50.92 18.52 -62.53
C GLY A 38 -51.76 18.59 -63.81
N GLY A 39 -52.27 17.47 -64.31
CA GLY A 39 -53.17 17.43 -65.46
C GLY A 39 -54.53 18.09 -65.14
N GLN A 40 -55.00 18.96 -66.04
CA GLN A 40 -56.33 19.56 -66.01
C GLN A 40 -57.01 19.35 -67.36
N ALA A 41 -58.33 19.12 -67.34
CA ALA A 41 -59.18 18.96 -68.50
C ALA A 41 -59.48 20.35 -69.07
N VAL A 42 -59.20 20.54 -70.36
CA VAL A 42 -59.46 21.78 -71.07
C VAL A 42 -60.45 21.50 -72.19
N VAL A 43 -61.73 21.79 -71.95
CA VAL A 43 -62.79 21.61 -72.95
C VAL A 43 -63.27 22.98 -73.40
N LYS A 44 -63.26 23.24 -74.71
CA LYS A 44 -63.66 24.54 -75.25
C LYS A 44 -65.18 24.68 -75.32
N ASP A 45 -65.67 25.90 -75.08
CA ASP A 45 -67.08 26.30 -75.27
C ASP A 45 -68.13 25.49 -74.49
N VAL A 46 -67.76 24.89 -73.35
CA VAL A 46 -68.69 24.20 -72.45
C VAL A 46 -69.46 25.14 -71.54
N SER A 47 -70.77 24.89 -71.39
CA SER A 47 -71.67 25.63 -70.52
C SER A 47 -72.67 24.71 -69.82
N GLY A 48 -73.31 25.21 -68.75
CA GLY A 48 -74.22 24.40 -67.92
C GLY A 48 -73.50 23.24 -67.25
N THR A 49 -74.13 22.06 -67.25
CA THR A 49 -73.65 20.85 -66.56
C THR A 49 -72.27 20.37 -67.04
N TRP A 50 -71.91 20.61 -68.30
CA TRP A 50 -70.59 20.22 -68.84
C TRP A 50 -69.45 21.00 -68.20
N LYS A 51 -69.65 22.31 -68.01
CA LYS A 51 -68.68 23.15 -67.32
C LYS A 51 -68.53 22.72 -65.87
N GLU A 52 -69.64 22.46 -65.19
CA GLU A 52 -69.63 21.97 -63.80
C GLU A 52 -68.88 20.64 -63.66
N LEU A 53 -69.08 19.70 -64.59
CA LEU A 53 -68.33 18.44 -64.61
C LEU A 53 -66.83 18.64 -64.88
N THR A 54 -66.46 19.50 -65.83
CA THR A 54 -65.05 19.85 -66.08
C THR A 54 -64.40 20.49 -64.86
N ASP A 55 -65.09 21.43 -64.20
CA ASP A 55 -64.62 22.10 -62.99
C ASP A 55 -64.47 21.10 -61.82
N ASN A 56 -65.39 20.15 -61.67
CA ASN A 56 -65.30 19.08 -60.67
C ASN A 56 -64.11 18.14 -60.92
N VAL A 57 -63.88 17.71 -62.17
CA VAL A 57 -62.72 16.87 -62.54
C VAL A 57 -61.42 17.63 -62.29
N ASN A 58 -61.35 18.92 -62.64
CA ASN A 58 -60.19 19.76 -62.40
C ASN A 58 -59.93 20.00 -60.91
N THR A 59 -60.99 20.19 -60.12
CA THR A 59 -60.89 20.33 -58.66
C THR A 59 -60.36 19.04 -58.04
N MET A 60 -60.89 17.88 -58.45
CA MET A 60 -60.41 16.56 -58.01
C MET A 60 -58.93 16.35 -58.38
N ALA A 61 -58.56 16.59 -59.64
CA ALA A 61 -57.20 16.43 -60.13
C ALA A 61 -56.21 17.37 -59.43
N SER A 62 -56.61 18.61 -59.19
CA SER A 62 -55.81 19.61 -58.46
C SER A 62 -55.61 19.24 -56.99
N ASN A 63 -56.68 18.79 -56.32
CA ASN A 63 -56.61 18.35 -54.93
C ASN A 63 -55.70 17.13 -54.77
N LEU A 64 -55.89 16.09 -55.59
CA LEU A 64 -55.03 14.90 -55.58
C LEU A 64 -53.57 15.24 -55.91
N THR A 65 -53.35 16.10 -56.91
CA THR A 65 -52.01 16.59 -57.26
C THR A 65 -51.31 17.26 -56.09
N THR A 66 -52.00 18.17 -55.41
CA THR A 66 -51.42 18.96 -54.31
C THR A 66 -51.19 18.08 -53.09
N GLN A 67 -52.13 17.20 -52.78
CA GLN A 67 -52.06 16.28 -51.63
C GLN A 67 -50.94 15.24 -51.78
N VAL A 68 -50.91 14.51 -52.90
CA VAL A 68 -49.90 13.47 -53.14
C VAL A 68 -48.51 14.07 -53.26
N ARG A 69 -48.36 15.24 -53.92
CA ARG A 69 -47.07 15.94 -54.01
C ARG A 69 -46.56 16.35 -52.64
N SER A 70 -47.41 16.91 -51.77
CA SER A 70 -47.02 17.28 -50.41
C SER A 70 -46.60 16.06 -49.56
N ILE A 71 -47.32 14.94 -49.68
CA ILE A 71 -46.92 13.68 -49.02
C ILE A 71 -45.54 13.22 -49.53
N ALA A 72 -45.34 13.22 -50.84
CA ALA A 72 -44.08 12.81 -51.45
C ALA A 72 -42.92 13.70 -50.98
N GLU A 73 -43.11 15.02 -50.92
CA GLU A 73 -42.10 15.96 -50.43
C GLU A 73 -41.71 15.70 -48.97
N VAL A 74 -42.69 15.52 -48.08
CA VAL A 74 -42.45 15.27 -46.65
C VAL A 74 -41.80 13.91 -46.45
N THR A 75 -42.26 12.87 -47.13
CA THR A 75 -41.67 11.52 -47.03
C THR A 75 -40.24 11.50 -47.59
N THR A 76 -39.98 12.26 -48.65
CA THR A 76 -38.61 12.46 -49.18
C THR A 76 -37.73 13.20 -48.17
N ALA A 77 -38.24 14.27 -47.54
CA ALA A 77 -37.51 15.01 -46.51
C ALA A 77 -37.14 14.11 -45.32
N VAL A 78 -38.09 13.30 -44.84
CA VAL A 78 -37.88 12.32 -43.77
C VAL A 78 -36.83 11.29 -44.16
N ALA A 79 -36.87 10.77 -45.39
CA ALA A 79 -35.85 9.85 -45.91
C ALA A 79 -34.45 10.48 -45.97
N CYS A 80 -34.36 11.80 -46.18
CA CYS A 80 -33.12 12.58 -46.09
C CYS A 80 -32.75 13.01 -44.66
N GLY A 81 -33.54 12.66 -43.64
CA GLY A 81 -33.31 13.01 -42.24
C GLY A 81 -33.83 14.39 -41.81
N ASP A 82 -34.54 15.12 -42.67
CA ASP A 82 -35.21 16.38 -42.31
C ASP A 82 -36.58 16.10 -41.69
N LEU A 83 -36.62 16.05 -40.36
CA LEU A 83 -37.83 15.83 -39.56
C LEU A 83 -38.55 17.14 -39.19
N SER A 84 -38.19 18.27 -39.82
CA SER A 84 -38.84 19.56 -39.60
C SER A 84 -40.09 19.76 -40.46
N LYS A 85 -40.21 19.02 -41.57
CA LYS A 85 -41.31 19.13 -42.53
C LYS A 85 -42.57 18.40 -42.07
N LYS A 86 -43.73 18.97 -42.40
CA LYS A 86 -45.05 18.38 -42.17
C LYS A 86 -45.93 18.58 -43.39
N ILE A 87 -46.86 17.66 -43.60
CA ILE A 87 -47.91 17.80 -44.60
C ILE A 87 -48.87 18.86 -44.05
N ASP A 88 -49.03 19.97 -44.75
CA ASP A 88 -49.89 21.09 -44.32
C ASP A 88 -51.12 21.29 -45.22
N VAL A 89 -51.11 20.71 -46.43
CA VAL A 89 -52.20 20.83 -47.40
C VAL A 89 -53.55 20.38 -46.84
N GLU A 90 -54.63 21.05 -47.27
CA GLU A 90 -56.00 20.68 -46.89
C GLU A 90 -56.38 19.32 -47.49
N ALA A 91 -56.92 18.45 -46.66
CA ALA A 91 -57.35 17.11 -47.03
C ALA A 91 -58.61 16.73 -46.25
N GLN A 92 -59.44 15.89 -46.85
CA GLN A 92 -60.63 15.33 -46.24
C GLN A 92 -60.67 13.81 -46.46
N GLY A 93 -61.48 13.12 -45.66
CA GLY A 93 -61.61 11.65 -45.74
C GLY A 93 -60.28 10.94 -45.52
N GLU A 94 -60.02 9.90 -46.32
CA GLU A 94 -58.85 9.01 -46.22
C GLU A 94 -57.52 9.76 -46.37
N ILE A 95 -57.46 10.81 -47.21
CA ILE A 95 -56.24 11.61 -47.37
C ILE A 95 -55.93 12.42 -46.11
N SER A 96 -56.97 12.86 -45.37
CA SER A 96 -56.76 13.52 -44.08
C SER A 96 -56.22 12.54 -43.03
N GLU A 97 -56.72 11.31 -43.02
CA GLU A 97 -56.21 10.26 -42.13
C GLU A 97 -54.74 9.92 -42.46
N LEU A 98 -54.40 9.83 -43.75
CA LEU A 98 -53.02 9.65 -44.21
C LEU A 98 -52.12 10.82 -43.80
N LYS A 99 -52.56 12.07 -43.98
CA LYS A 99 -51.87 13.28 -43.53
C LYS A 99 -51.55 13.21 -42.03
N LEU A 100 -52.55 12.87 -41.21
CA LEU A 100 -52.38 12.76 -39.76
C LEU A 100 -51.42 11.63 -39.39
N THR A 101 -51.53 10.47 -40.04
CA THR A 101 -50.66 9.31 -39.80
C THR A 101 -49.20 9.62 -40.12
N VAL A 102 -48.93 10.20 -41.30
CA VAL A 102 -47.57 10.58 -41.70
C VAL A 102 -47.03 11.68 -40.78
N ASN A 103 -47.81 12.72 -40.47
CA ASN A 103 -47.37 13.78 -39.56
C ASN A 103 -47.08 13.26 -38.15
N SER A 104 -47.87 12.30 -37.65
CA SER A 104 -47.63 11.64 -36.36
C SER A 104 -46.33 10.85 -36.38
N MET A 105 -46.09 10.07 -37.44
CA MET A 105 -44.83 9.34 -37.64
C MET A 105 -43.61 10.29 -37.64
N VAL A 106 -43.68 11.44 -38.33
CA VAL A 106 -42.59 12.43 -38.34
C VAL A 106 -42.35 13.01 -36.95
N GLU A 107 -43.40 13.28 -36.17
CA GLU A 107 -43.26 13.82 -34.82
C GLU A 107 -42.64 12.80 -33.86
N GLN A 108 -43.04 11.52 -33.95
CA GLN A 108 -42.45 10.43 -33.17
C GLN A 108 -40.97 10.26 -33.49
N LEU A 109 -40.61 10.24 -34.78
CA LEU A 109 -39.21 10.20 -35.25
C LEU A 109 -38.40 11.38 -34.70
N ARG A 110 -38.95 12.59 -34.76
CA ARG A 110 -38.28 13.80 -34.30
C ARG A 110 -38.03 13.77 -32.79
N THR A 111 -39.04 13.35 -32.03
CA THR A 111 -38.93 13.23 -30.56
C THR A 111 -37.91 12.17 -30.18
N PHE A 112 -37.95 11.01 -30.81
CA PHE A 112 -36.97 9.94 -30.58
C PHE A 112 -35.55 10.38 -30.91
N ALA A 113 -35.33 11.02 -32.07
CA ALA A 113 -34.01 11.51 -32.47
C ALA A 113 -33.45 12.55 -31.48
N ALA A 114 -34.29 13.46 -30.98
CA ALA A 114 -33.91 14.42 -29.96
C ALA A 114 -33.52 13.74 -28.64
N GLU A 115 -34.31 12.75 -28.19
CA GLU A 115 -34.07 12.03 -26.93
C GLU A 115 -32.82 11.16 -26.99
N VAL A 116 -32.59 10.42 -28.08
CA VAL A 116 -31.36 9.64 -28.27
C VAL A 116 -30.14 10.55 -28.30
N THR A 117 -30.21 11.68 -29.01
CA THR A 117 -29.10 12.65 -29.06
C THR A 117 -28.81 13.21 -27.67
N ARG A 118 -29.85 13.52 -26.90
CA ARG A 118 -29.73 14.04 -25.54
C ARG A 118 -29.09 13.02 -24.60
N VAL A 119 -29.58 11.78 -24.58
CA VAL A 119 -29.06 10.70 -23.72
C VAL A 119 -27.62 10.34 -24.10
N ALA A 120 -27.31 10.25 -25.39
CA ALA A 120 -25.96 9.99 -25.87
C ALA A 120 -24.98 11.07 -25.40
N ARG A 121 -25.36 12.36 -25.47
CA ARG A 121 -24.55 13.46 -24.96
C ARG A 121 -24.39 13.40 -23.43
N GLU A 122 -25.49 13.25 -22.69
CA GLU A 122 -25.46 13.26 -21.22
C GLU A 122 -24.65 12.09 -20.65
N VAL A 123 -24.94 10.86 -21.07
CA VAL A 123 -24.31 9.65 -20.54
C VAL A 123 -22.95 9.41 -21.17
N GLY A 124 -22.83 9.58 -22.49
CA GLY A 124 -21.63 9.25 -23.25
C GLY A 124 -20.56 10.33 -23.29
N THR A 125 -20.93 11.62 -23.24
CA THR A 125 -19.96 12.73 -23.37
C THR A 125 -19.80 13.52 -22.08
N GLU A 126 -20.89 13.87 -21.41
CA GLU A 126 -20.86 14.73 -20.21
C GLU A 126 -20.64 13.95 -18.91
N GLY A 127 -20.77 12.62 -18.95
CA GLY A 127 -20.68 11.77 -17.76
C GLY A 127 -21.81 12.01 -16.75
N ARG A 128 -22.92 12.62 -17.18
CA ARG A 128 -24.14 12.78 -16.38
C ARG A 128 -24.91 11.46 -16.36
N LEU A 129 -24.49 10.60 -15.44
CA LEU A 129 -25.03 9.25 -15.28
C LEU A 129 -26.50 9.27 -14.80
N GLY A 130 -27.37 8.48 -15.42
CA GLY A 130 -28.79 8.34 -15.09
C GLY A 130 -29.75 8.99 -16.07
N GLY A 131 -29.26 9.54 -17.18
CA GLY A 131 -30.12 10.03 -18.27
C GLY A 131 -30.84 8.87 -18.97
N GLN A 132 -32.16 8.98 -19.11
CA GLN A 132 -33.02 8.04 -19.84
C GLN A 132 -33.81 8.78 -20.92
N ALA A 133 -34.05 8.13 -22.05
CA ALA A 133 -34.89 8.61 -23.14
C ALA A 133 -36.35 8.49 -22.73
N HIS A 134 -37.11 9.56 -22.94
CA HIS A 134 -38.53 9.60 -22.62
C HIS A 134 -39.34 10.02 -23.85
N VAL A 135 -39.79 9.02 -24.61
CA VAL A 135 -40.64 9.21 -25.79
C VAL A 135 -42.06 8.78 -25.45
N LYS A 136 -43.02 9.69 -25.56
CA LYS A 136 -44.43 9.40 -25.29
C LYS A 136 -45.07 8.69 -26.47
N ASP A 137 -46.07 7.86 -26.19
CA ASP A 137 -46.94 7.23 -27.18
C ASP A 137 -46.19 6.43 -28.26
N VAL A 138 -45.13 5.72 -27.85
CA VAL A 138 -44.38 4.80 -28.70
C VAL A 138 -44.84 3.36 -28.50
N ASP A 139 -45.08 2.67 -29.61
CA ASP A 139 -45.44 1.26 -29.66
C ASP A 139 -44.57 0.52 -30.67
N GLY A 140 -44.61 -0.82 -30.61
CA GLY A 140 -43.86 -1.70 -31.50
C GLY A 140 -42.35 -1.41 -31.44
N THR A 141 -41.72 -1.29 -32.62
CA THR A 141 -40.28 -1.07 -32.76
C THR A 141 -39.78 0.20 -32.06
N TRP A 142 -40.60 1.26 -31.98
CA TRP A 142 -40.20 2.51 -31.32
C TRP A 142 -40.02 2.34 -29.83
N LYS A 143 -40.91 1.56 -29.20
CA LYS A 143 -40.82 1.23 -27.79
C LYS A 143 -39.60 0.36 -27.53
N GLU A 144 -39.40 -0.68 -28.33
CA GLU A 144 -38.24 -1.57 -28.21
C GLU A 144 -36.90 -0.80 -28.33
N LEU A 145 -36.79 0.12 -29.29
CA LEU A 145 -35.60 0.96 -29.43
C LEU A 145 -35.38 1.88 -28.23
N THR A 146 -36.46 2.48 -27.71
CA THR A 146 -36.39 3.35 -26.52
C THR A 146 -35.95 2.55 -25.28
N ASP A 147 -36.51 1.36 -25.10
CA ASP A 147 -36.18 0.46 -23.99
C ASP A 147 -34.72 -0.03 -24.09
N ASN A 148 -34.23 -0.32 -25.29
CA ASN A 148 -32.84 -0.71 -25.52
C ASN A 148 -31.85 0.43 -25.20
N VAL A 149 -32.15 1.68 -25.62
CA VAL A 149 -31.34 2.86 -25.28
C VAL A 149 -31.32 3.09 -23.77
N ASN A 150 -32.47 2.94 -23.11
CA ASN A 150 -32.59 3.08 -21.66
C ASN A 150 -31.82 1.99 -20.91
N THR A 151 -31.92 0.75 -21.36
CA THR A 151 -31.17 -0.38 -20.79
C THR A 151 -29.67 -0.17 -20.93
N MET A 152 -29.20 0.31 -22.10
CA MET A 152 -27.80 0.66 -22.31
C MET A 152 -27.34 1.79 -21.37
N ALA A 153 -28.12 2.87 -21.26
CA ALA A 153 -27.80 4.01 -20.41
C ALA A 153 -27.79 3.65 -18.91
N GLU A 154 -28.72 2.82 -18.48
CA GLU A 154 -28.81 2.33 -17.10
C GLU A 154 -27.63 1.42 -16.76
N ASN A 155 -27.28 0.48 -17.64
CA ASN A 155 -26.13 -0.40 -17.46
C ASN A 155 -24.83 0.41 -17.37
N LEU A 156 -24.54 1.30 -18.31
CA LEU A 156 -23.35 2.15 -18.28
C LEU A 156 -23.31 3.02 -17.01
N THR A 157 -24.46 3.58 -16.63
CA THR A 157 -24.62 4.38 -15.41
C THR A 157 -24.29 3.59 -14.16
N ALA A 158 -24.87 2.40 -13.99
CA ALA A 158 -24.65 1.57 -12.81
C ALA A 158 -23.17 1.14 -12.72
N GLN A 159 -22.60 0.73 -13.85
CA GLN A 159 -21.23 0.23 -13.91
C GLN A 159 -20.19 1.31 -13.58
N VAL A 160 -20.27 2.47 -14.24
CA VAL A 160 -19.33 3.57 -14.01
C VAL A 160 -19.50 4.15 -12.59
N ARG A 161 -20.73 4.23 -12.08
CA ARG A 161 -20.99 4.73 -10.73
C ARG A 161 -20.44 3.80 -9.64
N ASP A 162 -20.55 2.48 -9.81
CA ASP A 162 -19.99 1.51 -8.86
C ASP A 162 -18.45 1.60 -8.84
N ILE A 163 -17.82 1.66 -10.02
CA ILE A 163 -16.36 1.88 -10.15
C ILE A 163 -15.95 3.16 -9.42
N ALA A 164 -16.63 4.28 -9.68
CA ALA A 164 -16.31 5.56 -9.04
C ALA A 164 -16.44 5.50 -7.51
N ASN A 165 -17.42 4.77 -6.98
CA ASN A 165 -17.60 4.59 -5.54
C ASN A 165 -16.45 3.78 -4.93
N VAL A 166 -16.06 2.67 -5.57
CA VAL A 166 -14.94 1.83 -5.12
C VAL A 166 -13.63 2.60 -5.19
N SER A 167 -13.35 3.32 -6.28
CA SER A 167 -12.15 4.15 -6.39
C SER A 167 -12.10 5.24 -5.31
N LYS A 168 -13.24 5.87 -4.97
CA LYS A 168 -13.32 6.83 -3.85
C LYS A 168 -13.08 6.17 -2.50
N ALA A 169 -13.54 4.94 -2.29
CA ALA A 169 -13.30 4.18 -1.06
C ALA A 169 -11.81 3.85 -0.90
N VAL A 170 -11.19 3.32 -1.96
CA VAL A 170 -9.75 3.02 -2.01
C VAL A 170 -8.91 4.26 -1.76
N ALA A 171 -9.27 5.40 -2.37
CA ALA A 171 -8.58 6.67 -2.14
C ALA A 171 -8.66 7.18 -0.68
N ARG A 172 -9.67 6.74 0.08
CA ARG A 172 -9.83 7.02 1.52
C ARG A 172 -9.22 5.93 2.41
N GLY A 173 -8.62 4.89 1.83
CA GLY A 173 -8.07 3.74 2.54
C GLY A 173 -9.10 2.67 2.94
N ASP A 174 -10.35 2.77 2.49
CA ASP A 174 -11.35 1.71 2.69
C ASP A 174 -11.19 0.65 1.58
N LEU A 175 -10.41 -0.39 1.90
CA LEU A 175 -10.15 -1.54 1.03
C LEU A 175 -11.19 -2.66 1.17
N SER A 176 -12.27 -2.44 1.92
CA SER A 176 -13.35 -3.43 2.07
C SER A 176 -14.34 -3.41 0.89
N LYS A 177 -14.32 -2.36 0.08
CA LYS A 177 -15.24 -2.16 -1.03
C LYS A 177 -14.71 -2.77 -2.32
N LYS A 178 -15.58 -3.48 -3.02
CA LYS A 178 -15.32 -4.06 -4.34
C LYS A 178 -16.45 -3.72 -5.30
N ILE A 179 -16.13 -3.73 -6.59
CA ILE A 179 -17.13 -3.60 -7.63
C ILE A 179 -17.99 -4.86 -7.58
N SER A 180 -19.30 -4.66 -7.44
CA SER A 180 -20.27 -5.72 -7.21
C SER A 180 -21.24 -5.88 -8.37
N VAL A 181 -21.52 -4.79 -9.10
CA VAL A 181 -22.41 -4.77 -10.25
C VAL A 181 -22.08 -5.85 -11.28
N GLU A 182 -23.12 -6.46 -11.85
CA GLU A 182 -22.97 -7.48 -12.89
C GLU A 182 -22.54 -6.81 -14.20
N VAL A 183 -21.47 -7.32 -14.78
CA VAL A 183 -20.82 -6.77 -15.98
C VAL A 183 -20.39 -7.90 -16.89
N LYS A 184 -20.33 -7.63 -18.19
CA LYS A 184 -19.92 -8.57 -19.24
C LYS A 184 -18.90 -7.89 -20.16
N GLY A 185 -18.15 -8.69 -20.92
CA GLY A 185 -17.14 -8.19 -21.87
C GLY A 185 -16.04 -7.40 -21.18
N GLU A 186 -15.57 -6.33 -21.82
CA GLU A 186 -14.45 -5.50 -21.33
C GLU A 186 -14.69 -4.89 -19.94
N MET A 187 -15.95 -4.62 -19.57
CA MET A 187 -16.27 -4.13 -18.23
C MET A 187 -16.11 -5.20 -17.15
N LEU A 188 -16.25 -6.48 -17.50
CA LEU A 188 -15.93 -7.58 -16.58
C LEU A 188 -14.43 -7.66 -16.32
N ASP A 189 -13.62 -7.53 -17.36
CA ASP A 189 -12.16 -7.49 -17.23
C ASP A 189 -11.73 -6.31 -16.36
N LEU A 190 -12.29 -5.12 -16.60
CA LEU A 190 -12.04 -3.94 -15.76
C LEU A 190 -12.44 -4.16 -14.29
N LYS A 191 -13.63 -4.73 -14.05
CA LYS A 191 -14.08 -5.13 -12.70
C LYS A 191 -13.07 -6.06 -12.04
N HIS A 192 -12.59 -7.06 -12.77
CA HIS A 192 -11.63 -8.02 -12.25
C HIS A 192 -10.29 -7.36 -11.93
N THR A 193 -9.76 -6.53 -12.84
CA THR A 193 -8.52 -5.78 -12.62
C THR A 193 -8.60 -4.88 -11.39
N ILE A 194 -9.68 -4.10 -11.24
CA ILE A 194 -9.84 -3.21 -10.08
C ILE A 194 -10.02 -4.02 -8.80
N ASN A 195 -10.84 -5.08 -8.80
CA ASN A 195 -11.02 -5.90 -7.60
C ASN A 195 -9.71 -6.60 -7.19
N THR A 196 -8.92 -7.09 -8.13
CA THR A 196 -7.59 -7.66 -7.87
C THR A 196 -6.63 -6.62 -7.29
N MET A 197 -6.66 -5.38 -7.80
CA MET A 197 -5.87 -4.28 -7.23
C MET A 197 -6.27 -4.01 -5.77
N VAL A 198 -7.57 -3.98 -5.46
CA VAL A 198 -8.06 -3.82 -4.07
C VAL A 198 -7.61 -4.98 -3.18
N ASP A 199 -7.67 -6.21 -3.68
CA ASP A 199 -7.22 -7.40 -2.96
C ASP A 199 -5.72 -7.35 -2.64
N GLN A 200 -4.90 -6.97 -3.61
CA GLN A 200 -3.45 -6.82 -3.43
C GLN A 200 -3.12 -5.72 -2.41
N LEU A 201 -3.81 -4.58 -2.48
CA LEU A 201 -3.68 -3.50 -1.51
C LEU A 201 -4.05 -3.96 -0.09
N GLN A 202 -5.16 -4.70 0.03
CA GLN A 202 -5.65 -5.18 1.33
C GLN A 202 -4.68 -6.20 1.93
N GLN A 203 -4.18 -7.13 1.13
CA GLN A 203 -3.20 -8.12 1.57
C GLN A 203 -1.90 -7.45 2.01
N PHE A 204 -1.39 -6.50 1.22
CA PHE A 204 -0.18 -5.76 1.56
C PHE A 204 -0.34 -4.98 2.88
N ALA A 205 -1.44 -4.23 3.03
CA ALA A 205 -1.72 -3.46 4.25
C ALA A 205 -1.79 -4.36 5.49
N THR A 206 -2.41 -5.55 5.36
CA THR A 206 -2.50 -6.54 6.44
C THR A 206 -1.13 -7.09 6.80
N GLU A 207 -0.34 -7.50 5.80
CA GLU A 207 0.99 -8.08 6.01
C GLU A 207 1.99 -7.08 6.60
N VAL A 208 2.00 -5.84 6.12
CA VAL A 208 2.85 -4.79 6.70
C VAL A 208 2.46 -4.53 8.15
N SER A 209 1.17 -4.38 8.44
CA SER A 209 0.70 -4.17 9.81
C SER A 209 1.10 -5.32 10.74
N ARG A 210 1.00 -6.56 10.26
CA ARG A 210 1.40 -7.76 11.00
C ARG A 210 2.90 -7.77 11.29
N VAL A 211 3.75 -7.56 10.27
CA VAL A 211 5.22 -7.56 10.45
C VAL A 211 5.67 -6.42 11.34
N SER A 212 5.08 -5.23 11.22
CA SER A 212 5.37 -4.10 12.11
C SER A 212 5.02 -4.42 13.57
N LEU A 213 3.91 -5.13 13.81
CA LEU A 213 3.53 -5.57 15.16
C LEU A 213 4.49 -6.65 15.68
N GLU A 214 4.70 -7.73 14.92
CA GLU A 214 5.52 -8.86 15.34
C GLU A 214 6.99 -8.46 15.59
N VAL A 215 7.64 -7.84 14.61
CA VAL A 215 9.07 -7.52 14.68
C VAL A 215 9.30 -6.23 15.45
N GLY A 216 8.48 -5.22 15.23
CA GLY A 216 8.67 -3.88 15.79
C GLY A 216 8.15 -3.71 17.23
N THR A 217 7.06 -4.38 17.60
CA THR A 217 6.39 -4.17 18.89
C THR A 217 6.51 -5.39 19.82
N GLU A 218 6.21 -6.58 19.31
CA GLU A 218 6.21 -7.82 20.11
C GLU A 218 7.62 -8.43 20.27
N GLY A 219 8.59 -8.01 19.46
CA GLY A 219 9.94 -8.56 19.46
C GLY A 219 10.02 -10.01 18.97
N LYS A 220 9.00 -10.49 18.25
CA LYS A 220 9.01 -11.79 17.56
C LYS A 220 9.85 -11.67 16.29
N LEU A 221 11.15 -11.84 16.46
CA LEU A 221 12.12 -11.73 15.37
C LEU A 221 11.96 -12.86 14.35
N GLY A 222 12.15 -12.56 13.07
CA GLY A 222 12.02 -13.49 11.95
C GLY A 222 10.69 -13.39 11.17
N GLY A 223 9.77 -12.51 11.59
CA GLY A 223 8.56 -12.21 10.82
C GLY A 223 8.90 -11.57 9.46
N GLN A 224 8.28 -12.07 8.40
CA GLN A 224 8.39 -11.54 7.03
C GLN A 224 7.01 -11.39 6.42
N ALA A 225 6.83 -10.36 5.59
CA ALA A 225 5.61 -10.09 4.84
C ALA A 225 5.54 -11.07 3.66
N VAL A 226 4.40 -11.76 3.54
CA VAL A 226 4.15 -12.71 2.45
C VAL A 226 2.93 -12.25 1.65
N VAL A 227 3.19 -11.50 0.59
CA VAL A 227 2.16 -11.05 -0.35
C VAL A 227 2.24 -11.89 -1.61
N LYS A 228 1.13 -12.55 -1.98
CA LYS A 228 1.08 -13.43 -3.16
C LYS A 228 0.90 -12.59 -4.42
N ASP A 229 1.45 -13.09 -5.53
CA ASP A 229 1.23 -12.55 -6.87
C ASP A 229 1.56 -11.05 -7.04
N VAL A 230 2.53 -10.55 -6.27
CA VAL A 230 3.03 -9.18 -6.39
C VAL A 230 4.11 -9.05 -7.46
N SER A 231 4.04 -7.96 -8.22
CA SER A 231 5.03 -7.59 -9.23
C SER A 231 5.25 -6.08 -9.24
N GLY A 232 6.30 -5.62 -9.91
CA GLY A 232 6.66 -4.19 -9.97
C GLY A 232 6.86 -3.58 -8.58
N THR A 233 6.31 -2.40 -8.36
CA THR A 233 6.42 -1.64 -7.11
C THR A 233 5.93 -2.40 -5.88
N TRP A 234 4.91 -3.26 -6.02
CA TRP A 234 4.39 -4.05 -4.88
C TRP A 234 5.42 -5.06 -4.37
N LYS A 235 6.15 -5.68 -5.29
CA LYS A 235 7.21 -6.61 -4.94
C LYS A 235 8.36 -5.87 -4.27
N GLU A 236 8.79 -4.74 -4.84
CA GLU A 236 9.86 -3.91 -4.28
C GLU A 236 9.54 -3.44 -2.84
N LEU A 237 8.31 -2.98 -2.59
CA LEU A 237 7.88 -2.59 -1.24
C LEU A 237 7.88 -3.77 -0.26
N THR A 238 7.42 -4.94 -0.71
CA THR A 238 7.44 -6.17 0.11
C THR A 238 8.87 -6.59 0.45
N ASP A 239 9.78 -6.56 -0.54
CA ASP A 239 11.18 -6.88 -0.38
C ASP A 239 11.88 -5.90 0.57
N ASN A 240 11.56 -4.60 0.49
CA ASN A 240 12.09 -3.58 1.41
C ASN A 240 11.66 -3.81 2.87
N VAL A 241 10.38 -4.13 3.10
CA VAL A 241 9.87 -4.47 4.45
C VAL A 241 10.57 -5.73 4.98
N ASN A 242 10.76 -6.73 4.12
CA ASN A 242 11.44 -7.97 4.50
C ASN A 242 12.93 -7.76 4.79
N THR A 243 13.63 -6.93 4.01
CA THR A 243 15.02 -6.55 4.29
C THR A 243 15.13 -5.82 5.62
N MET A 244 14.21 -4.88 5.91
CA MET A 244 14.17 -4.17 7.20
C MET A 244 13.97 -5.14 8.37
N ALA A 245 12.96 -6.02 8.28
CA ALA A 245 12.66 -7.00 9.32
C ALA A 245 13.80 -8.01 9.53
N SER A 246 14.44 -8.45 8.44
CA SER A 246 15.59 -9.36 8.47
C SER A 246 16.82 -8.73 9.11
N ASN A 247 17.12 -7.47 8.76
CA ASN A 247 18.23 -6.73 9.36
C ASN A 247 18.03 -6.55 10.86
N LEU A 248 16.85 -6.07 11.29
CA LEU A 248 16.52 -5.92 12.71
C LEU A 248 16.60 -7.26 13.46
N THR A 249 16.07 -8.33 12.86
CA THR A 249 16.13 -9.68 13.42
C THR A 249 17.57 -10.14 13.65
N THR A 250 18.40 -10.02 12.62
CA THR A 250 19.79 -10.49 12.65
C THR A 250 20.62 -9.66 13.64
N GLN A 251 20.42 -8.33 13.65
CA GLN A 251 21.13 -7.41 14.52
C GLN A 251 20.78 -7.62 15.99
N VAL A 252 19.50 -7.63 16.34
CA VAL A 252 19.04 -7.81 17.73
C VAL A 252 19.40 -9.19 18.25
N ARG A 253 19.25 -10.24 17.43
CA ARG A 253 19.63 -11.61 17.84
C ARG A 253 21.13 -11.72 18.11
N SER A 254 21.99 -11.13 17.27
CA SER A 254 23.44 -11.12 17.50
C SER A 254 23.82 -10.41 18.80
N ILE A 255 23.19 -9.26 19.10
CA ILE A 255 23.39 -8.55 20.37
C ILE A 255 22.96 -9.43 21.55
N ALA A 256 21.80 -10.08 21.46
CA ALA A 256 21.30 -10.96 22.52
C ALA A 256 22.22 -12.15 22.76
N GLU A 257 22.74 -12.78 21.70
CA GLU A 257 23.67 -13.91 21.78
C GLU A 257 24.98 -13.51 22.48
N VAL A 258 25.57 -12.38 22.12
CA VAL A 258 26.82 -11.89 22.73
C VAL A 258 26.58 -11.48 24.18
N THR A 259 25.50 -10.78 24.48
CA THR A 259 25.16 -10.37 25.85
C THR A 259 24.90 -11.59 26.75
N THR A 260 24.25 -12.63 26.21
CA THR A 260 24.05 -13.90 26.92
C THR A 260 25.38 -14.62 27.16
N ALA A 261 26.27 -14.66 26.16
CA ALA A 261 27.60 -15.25 26.31
C ALA A 261 28.42 -14.55 27.40
N VAL A 262 28.40 -13.22 27.41
CA VAL A 262 29.04 -12.40 28.46
C VAL A 262 28.45 -12.71 29.84
N ALA A 263 27.14 -12.83 29.96
CA ALA A 263 26.47 -13.20 31.22
C ALA A 263 26.88 -14.59 31.71
N CYS A 264 27.19 -15.52 30.79
CA CYS A 264 27.73 -16.84 31.10
C CYS A 264 29.26 -16.87 31.28
N GLY A 265 29.94 -15.72 31.21
CA GLY A 265 31.40 -15.60 31.37
C GLY A 265 32.22 -15.89 30.11
N ASP A 266 31.58 -16.12 28.95
CA ASP A 266 32.26 -16.26 27.67
C ASP A 266 32.50 -14.88 27.02
N LEU A 267 33.70 -14.36 27.24
CA LEU A 267 34.16 -13.06 26.72
C LEU A 267 34.88 -13.18 25.36
N SER A 268 34.80 -14.35 24.71
CA SER A 268 35.41 -14.56 23.39
C SER A 268 34.55 -14.07 22.24
N LYS A 269 33.23 -13.96 22.45
CA LYS A 269 32.27 -13.56 21.41
C LYS A 269 32.20 -12.05 21.24
N LYS A 270 31.98 -11.63 20.00
CA LYS A 270 31.75 -10.23 19.62
C LYS A 270 30.59 -10.16 18.63
N ILE A 271 29.90 -9.03 18.62
CA ILE A 271 28.90 -8.73 17.62
C ILE A 271 29.65 -8.43 16.32
N ASP A 272 29.37 -9.19 15.27
CA ASP A 272 30.05 -9.04 13.96
C ASP A 272 29.11 -8.64 12.82
N VAL A 273 27.79 -8.73 13.03
CA VAL A 273 26.78 -8.39 12.02
C VAL A 273 26.90 -6.95 11.51
N GLU A 274 26.59 -6.75 10.23
CA GLU A 274 26.61 -5.43 9.60
C GLU A 274 25.49 -4.56 10.18
N ALA A 275 25.86 -3.35 10.61
CA ALA A 275 24.95 -2.40 11.24
C ALA A 275 25.37 -0.97 10.91
N GLN A 276 24.38 -0.12 10.71
CA GLN A 276 24.55 1.32 10.46
C GLN A 276 23.75 2.11 11.49
N GLY A 277 24.04 3.41 11.61
CA GLY A 277 23.36 4.31 12.54
C GLY A 277 23.48 3.87 14.00
N GLU A 278 22.38 4.00 14.73
CA GLU A 278 22.27 3.73 16.17
C GLU A 278 22.59 2.28 16.53
N ILE A 279 22.25 1.32 15.65
CA ILE A 279 22.59 -0.09 15.88
C ILE A 279 24.10 -0.33 15.78
N SER A 280 24.80 0.44 14.93
CA SER A 280 26.27 0.38 14.84
C SER A 280 26.94 0.90 16.10
N GLU A 281 26.43 2.01 16.64
CA GLU A 281 26.91 2.57 17.91
C GLU A 281 26.67 1.60 19.08
N LEU A 282 25.51 0.95 19.11
CA LEU A 282 25.22 -0.10 20.08
C LEU A 282 26.17 -1.30 19.94
N LYS A 283 26.42 -1.78 18.72
CA LYS A 283 27.41 -2.83 18.42
C LYS A 283 28.79 -2.46 18.98
N LEU A 284 29.28 -1.25 18.70
CA LEU A 284 30.58 -0.78 19.18
C LEU A 284 30.63 -0.68 20.70
N THR A 285 29.57 -0.16 21.32
CA THR A 285 29.47 -0.02 22.78
C THR A 285 29.53 -1.37 23.48
N VAL A 286 28.72 -2.34 23.03
CA VAL A 286 28.72 -3.70 23.59
C VAL A 286 30.07 -4.38 23.36
N ASN A 287 30.65 -4.31 22.15
CA ASN A 287 31.95 -4.90 21.87
C ASN A 287 33.08 -4.29 22.72
N SER A 288 33.04 -2.98 22.98
CA SER A 288 33.98 -2.29 23.87
C SER A 288 33.86 -2.80 25.30
N MET A 289 32.62 -2.94 25.81
CA MET A 289 32.35 -3.51 27.13
C MET A 289 32.91 -4.94 27.25
N VAL A 290 32.72 -5.80 26.24
CA VAL A 290 33.27 -7.17 26.26
C VAL A 290 34.80 -7.15 26.31
N GLU A 291 35.45 -6.26 25.56
CA GLU A 291 36.92 -6.16 25.57
C GLU A 291 37.47 -5.65 26.90
N GLN A 292 36.80 -4.67 27.52
CA GLN A 292 37.16 -4.17 28.85
C GLN A 292 37.02 -5.28 29.91
N LEU A 293 35.92 -6.02 29.89
CA LEU A 293 35.69 -7.19 30.76
C LEU A 293 36.78 -8.25 30.58
N ARG A 294 37.14 -8.55 29.32
CA ARG A 294 38.15 -9.57 29.00
C ARG A 294 39.51 -9.17 29.51
N THR A 295 39.90 -7.91 29.32
CA THR A 295 41.17 -7.36 29.80
C THR A 295 41.23 -7.39 31.33
N PHE A 296 40.16 -6.96 32.00
CA PHE A 296 40.07 -6.99 33.45
C PHE A 296 40.18 -8.43 34.00
N ALA A 297 39.42 -9.38 33.44
CA ALA A 297 39.48 -10.78 33.87
C ALA A 297 40.89 -11.38 33.71
N ALA A 298 41.57 -11.07 32.61
CA ALA A 298 42.94 -11.49 32.38
C ALA A 298 43.92 -10.91 33.41
N GLU A 299 43.80 -9.60 33.71
CA GLU A 299 44.67 -8.92 34.69
C GLU A 299 44.45 -9.43 36.11
N VAL A 300 43.20 -9.62 36.53
CA VAL A 300 42.90 -10.21 37.86
C VAL A 300 43.46 -11.62 37.96
N THR A 301 43.28 -12.45 36.93
CA THR A 301 43.83 -13.82 36.90
C THR A 301 45.36 -13.79 36.97
N ARG A 302 46.00 -12.86 36.25
CA ARG A 302 47.46 -12.70 36.25
C ARG A 302 47.99 -12.31 37.62
N VAL A 303 47.41 -11.29 38.26
CA VAL A 303 47.82 -10.82 39.59
C VAL A 303 47.58 -11.89 40.65
N ALA A 304 46.44 -12.57 40.60
CA ALA A 304 46.13 -13.67 41.52
C ALA A 304 47.18 -14.80 41.41
N ARG A 305 47.58 -15.18 40.18
CA ARG A 305 48.62 -16.17 39.96
C ARG A 305 49.99 -15.67 40.43
N GLU A 306 50.42 -14.48 40.03
CA GLU A 306 51.75 -13.94 40.36
C GLU A 306 51.95 -13.75 41.87
N VAL A 307 51.01 -13.04 42.52
CA VAL A 307 51.15 -12.68 43.94
C VAL A 307 50.68 -13.83 44.83
N GLY A 308 49.58 -14.50 44.48
CA GLY A 308 48.96 -15.52 45.32
C GLY A 308 49.53 -16.93 45.16
N THR A 309 49.92 -17.33 43.95
CA THR A 309 50.39 -18.72 43.70
C THR A 309 51.89 -18.81 43.50
N GLU A 310 52.49 -17.92 42.70
CA GLU A 310 53.92 -17.97 42.35
C GLU A 310 54.82 -17.25 43.36
N GLY A 311 54.24 -16.47 44.28
CA GLY A 311 54.99 -15.68 45.26
C GLY A 311 55.83 -14.56 44.63
N ARG A 312 55.54 -14.17 43.38
CA ARG A 312 56.15 -13.03 42.71
C ARG A 312 55.50 -11.74 43.22
N LEU A 313 55.98 -11.30 44.38
CA LEU A 313 55.44 -10.14 45.08
C LEU A 313 55.69 -8.82 44.30
N GLY A 314 54.68 -7.95 44.26
CA GLY A 314 54.72 -6.64 43.59
C GLY A 314 53.95 -6.57 42.27
N GLY A 315 53.27 -7.66 41.86
CA GLY A 315 52.38 -7.64 40.70
C GLY A 315 51.14 -6.77 40.95
N GLN A 316 50.81 -5.89 40.01
CA GLN A 316 49.62 -5.04 40.02
C GLN A 316 48.85 -5.19 38.71
N ALA A 317 47.53 -5.13 38.76
CA ALA A 317 46.63 -5.12 37.63
C ALA A 317 46.70 -3.76 36.94
N LEU A 318 46.86 -3.78 35.61
CA LEU A 318 46.87 -2.59 34.78
C LEU A 318 45.80 -2.70 33.71
N VAL A 319 44.62 -2.16 34.00
CA VAL A 319 43.52 -2.09 33.03
C VAL A 319 43.41 -0.67 32.52
N LYS A 320 43.63 -0.46 31.21
CA LYS A 320 43.59 0.87 30.58
C LYS A 320 42.16 1.25 30.20
N GLY A 321 41.82 2.53 30.36
CA GLY A 321 40.52 3.07 29.91
C GLY A 321 39.32 2.56 30.70
N VAL A 322 39.52 2.20 31.96
CA VAL A 322 38.44 1.86 32.89
C VAL A 322 38.07 3.06 33.75
N ASP A 323 36.77 3.27 33.92
CA ASP A 323 36.19 4.31 34.77
C ASP A 323 35.10 3.70 35.68
N GLY A 324 34.65 4.48 36.66
CA GLY A 324 33.61 4.07 37.60
C GLY A 324 33.98 2.80 38.38
N THR A 325 33.04 1.86 38.47
CA THR A 325 33.20 0.60 39.21
C THR A 325 34.39 -0.23 38.73
N TRP A 326 34.73 -0.20 37.44
CA TRP A 326 35.87 -0.95 36.90
C TRP A 326 37.22 -0.46 37.42
N LYS A 327 37.35 0.85 37.58
CA LYS A 327 38.54 1.46 38.18
C LYS A 327 38.62 1.10 39.65
N GLU A 328 37.53 1.24 40.39
CA GLU A 328 37.46 0.90 41.81
C GLU A 328 37.85 -0.57 42.07
N LEU A 329 37.36 -1.51 41.26
CA LEU A 329 37.73 -2.92 41.38
C LEU A 329 39.21 -3.16 41.09
N THR A 330 39.77 -2.46 40.11
CA THR A 330 41.21 -2.55 39.78
C THR A 330 42.07 -2.01 40.94
N ASP A 331 41.68 -0.88 41.52
CA ASP A 331 42.37 -0.26 42.66
C ASP A 331 42.30 -1.15 43.91
N ASN A 332 41.16 -1.81 44.14
CA ASN A 332 41.00 -2.77 45.25
C ASN A 332 41.90 -4.01 45.08
N VAL A 333 41.99 -4.58 43.87
CA VAL A 333 42.90 -5.71 43.58
C VAL A 333 44.36 -5.29 43.78
N ASN A 334 44.72 -4.09 43.34
CA ASN A 334 46.07 -3.54 43.52
C ASN A 334 46.41 -3.30 44.99
N THR A 335 45.47 -2.74 45.76
CA THR A 335 45.63 -2.53 47.21
C THR A 335 45.82 -3.86 47.94
N MET A 336 45.06 -4.90 47.55
CA MET A 336 45.21 -6.25 48.12
C MET A 336 46.59 -6.85 47.80
N ALA A 337 47.02 -6.77 46.53
CA ALA A 337 48.31 -7.28 46.09
C ALA A 337 49.49 -6.56 46.75
N GLU A 338 49.39 -5.24 46.93
CA GLU A 338 50.39 -4.42 47.63
C GLU A 338 50.48 -4.79 49.10
N ASN A 339 49.34 -4.92 49.79
CA ASN A 339 49.30 -5.33 51.20
C ASN A 339 49.97 -6.70 51.39
N LEU A 340 49.57 -7.71 50.59
CA LEU A 340 50.19 -9.05 50.66
C LEU A 340 51.69 -9.00 50.36
N THR A 341 52.10 -8.19 49.38
CA THR A 341 53.51 -8.01 49.02
C THR A 341 54.31 -7.41 50.17
N ALA A 342 53.83 -6.32 50.78
CA ALA A 342 54.52 -5.67 51.89
C ALA A 342 54.64 -6.61 53.09
N GLN A 343 53.54 -7.30 53.40
CA GLN A 343 53.41 -8.24 54.51
C GLN A 343 54.38 -9.42 54.41
N VAL A 344 54.35 -10.16 53.30
CA VAL A 344 55.19 -11.35 53.11
C VAL A 344 56.67 -10.95 52.96
N ARG A 345 56.96 -9.81 52.32
CA ARG A 345 58.34 -9.34 52.14
C ARG A 345 58.98 -8.92 53.46
N ASP A 346 58.24 -8.27 54.36
CA ASP A 346 58.75 -7.91 55.69
C ASP A 346 59.06 -9.16 56.54
N ILE A 347 58.15 -10.14 56.55
CA ILE A 347 58.39 -11.45 57.17
C ILE A 347 59.65 -12.09 56.60
N ALA A 348 59.76 -12.18 55.27
CA ALA A 348 60.90 -12.83 54.63
C ALA A 348 62.22 -12.13 54.96
N ASN A 349 62.23 -10.80 55.10
CA ASN A 349 63.41 -10.04 55.50
C ASN A 349 63.83 -10.35 56.93
N VAL A 350 62.88 -10.38 57.87
CA VAL A 350 63.14 -10.71 59.28
C VAL A 350 63.61 -12.15 59.41
N SER A 351 62.93 -13.11 58.79
CA SER A 351 63.35 -14.53 58.80
C SER A 351 64.75 -14.74 58.22
N LYS A 352 65.11 -14.00 57.15
CA LYS A 352 66.48 -14.03 56.60
C LYS A 352 67.51 -13.41 57.54
N ALA A 353 67.17 -12.35 58.26
CA ALA A 353 68.04 -11.73 59.26
C ALA A 353 68.31 -12.70 60.42
N VAL A 354 67.24 -13.29 60.96
CA VAL A 354 67.30 -14.32 62.02
C VAL A 354 68.15 -15.50 61.58
N ALA A 355 67.97 -16.02 60.37
CA ALA A 355 68.76 -17.13 59.83
C ALA A 355 70.26 -16.81 59.68
N ARG A 356 70.62 -15.52 59.55
CA ARG A 356 72.02 -15.04 59.52
C ARG A 356 72.55 -14.68 60.91
N GLY A 357 71.76 -14.87 61.96
CA GLY A 357 72.12 -14.54 63.34
C GLY A 357 71.87 -13.09 63.75
N ASP A 358 71.26 -12.27 62.89
CA ASP A 358 70.86 -10.90 63.25
C ASP A 358 69.45 -10.92 63.88
N LEU A 359 69.42 -10.95 65.21
CA LEU A 359 68.19 -10.97 66.01
C LEU A 359 67.71 -9.56 66.38
N SER A 360 68.31 -8.50 65.82
CA SER A 360 67.87 -7.12 66.06
C SER A 360 66.66 -6.71 65.23
N LYS A 361 66.31 -7.50 64.21
CA LYS A 361 65.22 -7.20 63.26
C LYS A 361 63.90 -7.80 63.73
N LYS A 362 62.86 -6.97 63.73
CA LYS A 362 61.47 -7.37 63.99
C LYS A 362 60.57 -7.01 62.82
N ILE A 363 59.47 -7.73 62.68
CA ILE A 363 58.43 -7.39 61.71
C ILE A 363 57.77 -6.09 62.17
N SER A 364 57.69 -5.12 61.26
CA SER A 364 57.24 -3.76 61.56
C SER A 364 55.96 -3.37 60.82
N VAL A 365 55.69 -3.99 59.66
CA VAL A 365 54.51 -3.72 58.82
C VAL A 365 53.20 -3.81 59.61
N GLU A 366 52.27 -2.87 59.36
CA GLU A 366 50.94 -2.87 59.97
C GLU A 366 50.08 -3.97 59.34
N VAL A 367 49.57 -4.87 60.19
CA VAL A 367 48.83 -6.06 59.78
C VAL A 367 47.64 -6.25 60.71
N LYS A 368 46.58 -6.86 60.18
CA LYS A 368 45.33 -7.14 60.89
C LYS A 368 44.97 -8.62 60.71
N GLY A 369 44.11 -9.14 61.58
CA GLY A 369 43.64 -10.52 61.54
C GLY A 369 44.77 -11.53 61.74
N GLU A 370 44.70 -12.68 61.07
CA GLU A 370 45.66 -13.79 61.21
C GLU A 370 47.12 -13.38 60.92
N MET A 371 47.32 -12.38 60.06
CA MET A 371 48.65 -11.86 59.76
C MET A 371 49.26 -11.11 60.97
N MET A 372 48.43 -10.53 61.84
CA MET A 372 48.89 -9.90 63.09
C MET A 372 49.37 -10.95 64.09
N ASP A 373 48.66 -12.08 64.20
CA ASP A 373 49.05 -13.19 65.06
C ASP A 373 50.37 -13.81 64.58
N LEU A 374 50.53 -13.96 63.25
CA LEU A 374 51.79 -14.41 62.66
C LEU A 374 52.94 -13.44 62.95
N LYS A 375 52.72 -12.13 62.78
CA LYS A 375 53.69 -11.09 63.15
C LYS A 375 54.09 -11.20 64.62
N HIS A 376 53.12 -11.36 65.53
CA HIS A 376 53.38 -11.45 66.95
C HIS A 376 54.18 -12.71 67.29
N THR A 377 53.76 -13.86 66.75
CA THR A 377 54.43 -15.14 66.96
C THR A 377 55.88 -15.11 66.51
N ILE A 378 56.15 -14.59 65.30
CA ILE A 378 57.52 -14.47 64.79
C ILE A 378 58.33 -13.50 65.65
N ASN A 379 57.77 -12.35 66.04
CA ASN A 379 58.48 -11.40 66.90
C ASN A 379 58.80 -11.99 68.29
N ILE A 380 57.90 -12.77 68.90
CA ILE A 380 58.18 -13.50 70.14
C ILE A 380 59.29 -14.52 69.94
N MET A 381 59.26 -15.28 68.86
CA MET A 381 60.32 -16.23 68.53
C MET A 381 61.67 -15.52 68.38
N VAL A 382 61.73 -14.34 67.74
CA VAL A 382 62.96 -13.54 67.66
C VAL A 382 63.43 -13.11 69.05
N ASP A 383 62.52 -12.65 69.91
CA ASP A 383 62.83 -12.25 71.28
C ASP A 383 63.39 -13.43 72.11
N GLN A 384 62.75 -14.60 72.04
CA GLN A 384 63.20 -15.81 72.74
C GLN A 384 64.56 -16.29 72.23
N LEU A 385 64.80 -16.27 70.91
CA LEU A 385 66.11 -16.61 70.35
C LEU A 385 67.18 -15.61 70.78
N GLN A 386 66.83 -14.32 70.90
CA GLN A 386 67.75 -13.29 71.35
C GLN A 386 68.14 -13.51 72.82
N GLU A 387 67.17 -13.78 73.69
CA GLU A 387 67.41 -14.11 75.10
C GLU A 387 68.26 -15.39 75.23
N PHE A 388 67.93 -16.44 74.49
CA PHE A 388 68.71 -17.68 74.47
C PHE A 388 70.15 -17.45 74.01
N ALA A 389 70.37 -16.69 72.94
CA ALA A 389 71.71 -16.37 72.46
C ALA A 389 72.53 -15.58 73.49
N THR A 390 71.89 -14.65 74.21
CA THR A 390 72.56 -13.93 75.31
C THR A 390 72.90 -14.84 76.49
N GLU A 391 72.00 -15.75 76.87
CA GLU A 391 72.24 -16.70 77.96
C GLU A 391 73.31 -17.74 77.62
N VAL A 392 73.32 -18.26 76.39
CA VAL A 392 74.40 -19.14 75.92
C VAL A 392 75.74 -18.40 75.93
N THR A 393 75.76 -17.13 75.50
CA THR A 393 76.97 -16.31 75.56
C THR A 393 77.44 -16.11 77.00
N ARG A 394 76.52 -15.79 77.92
CA ARG A 394 76.78 -15.64 79.36
C ARG A 394 77.35 -16.92 79.97
N VAL A 395 76.67 -18.06 79.77
CA VAL A 395 77.11 -19.37 80.27
C VAL A 395 78.45 -19.77 79.65
N SER A 396 78.67 -19.50 78.37
CA SER A 396 79.96 -19.78 77.71
C SER A 396 81.11 -18.94 78.30
N LEU A 397 80.84 -17.68 78.66
CA LEU A 397 81.80 -16.84 79.39
C LEU A 397 82.05 -17.37 80.82
N GLU A 398 81.00 -17.71 81.57
CA GLU A 398 81.13 -18.23 82.94
C GLU A 398 81.89 -19.57 83.02
N VAL A 399 81.60 -20.48 82.09
CA VAL A 399 82.23 -21.81 82.04
C VAL A 399 83.61 -21.74 81.38
N GLY A 400 83.76 -20.99 80.29
CA GLY A 400 84.97 -20.96 79.48
C GLY A 400 86.06 -20.02 79.97
N THR A 401 85.69 -18.87 80.56
CA THR A 401 86.66 -17.84 80.99
C THR A 401 86.69 -17.64 82.51
N GLU A 402 85.57 -17.79 83.22
CA GLU A 402 85.52 -17.60 84.68
C GLU A 402 85.72 -18.89 85.50
N GLY A 403 85.73 -20.05 84.86
CA GLY A 403 85.99 -21.35 85.51
C GLY A 403 84.90 -21.82 86.48
N LYS A 404 83.69 -21.24 86.43
CA LYS A 404 82.55 -21.67 87.25
C LYS A 404 81.82 -22.82 86.56
N LEU A 405 82.05 -24.05 87.03
CA LEU A 405 81.36 -25.24 86.53
C LEU A 405 79.99 -25.39 87.22
N GLY A 406 78.91 -25.35 86.43
CA GLY A 406 77.53 -25.58 86.91
C GLY A 406 76.47 -24.58 86.43
N GLY A 407 76.82 -23.56 85.64
CA GLY A 407 75.85 -22.61 85.08
C GLY A 407 74.90 -23.29 84.10
N GLN A 408 73.59 -23.25 84.38
CA GLN A 408 72.55 -23.67 83.44
C GLN A 408 71.99 -22.43 82.74
N ALA A 409 71.71 -22.56 81.44
CA ALA A 409 70.94 -21.55 80.73
C ALA A 409 69.50 -21.57 81.28
N VAL A 410 69.02 -20.42 81.74
CA VAL A 410 67.63 -20.26 82.19
C VAL A 410 66.92 -19.44 81.13
N VAL A 411 66.07 -20.10 80.33
CA VAL A 411 65.17 -19.44 79.40
C VAL A 411 63.82 -19.31 80.09
N LYS A 412 63.24 -18.12 80.13
CA LYS A 412 61.87 -17.95 80.61
C LYS A 412 60.89 -18.38 79.51
N ASP A 413 59.90 -19.19 79.87
CA ASP A 413 58.83 -19.66 78.97
C ASP A 413 58.04 -18.49 78.35
#